data_AF-A0ABD5EV63-F1
#
_entry.id   AF-A0ABD5EV63-F1
#
_cell.length_a   1.000
_cell.length_b   1.000
_cell.length_c   1.000
_cell.angle_alpha   90.00
_cell.angle_beta   90.00
_cell.angle_gamma   90.00
#
_symmetry.space_group_name_H-M   'P 1'
#
loop_
_entity.id
_entity.type
_entity.pdbx_description
1 polymer ?
#
loop_
_entity_poly.entity_id
_entity_poly.type
_entity_poly.pdbx_seq_one_letter_code
_entity_poly.pdbx_strand_id
1 'polypeptide(L)'
;MESDDQHDTNPSDGRAVTPADARAALDDIRRRQEQSGTAELNFGLSRASLATAALLLFVSFASFDLPNPWGGAILLPGLLLVAVLVLRHTHGAPVRNRPGTRAVLIGLVCGLAGYAVFRVLAAALSAGGVPVPHTIAAAAVVGACLLAAPRAGRIARERLRERVGRR
;
A
#
# COMPACT_ATOMS: atom_id res chain seq x y z
N MET A 1 -53.25 -4.35 39.39
CA MET A 1 -53.01 -4.38 37.93
C MET A 1 -51.52 -4.17 37.79
N GLU A 2 -50.81 -5.24 38.07
CA GLU A 2 -49.36 -5.31 38.27
C GLU A 2 -48.76 -5.67 36.91
N SER A 3 -47.98 -4.76 36.33
CA SER A 3 -47.25 -5.00 35.09
C SER A 3 -46.02 -5.81 35.46
N ASP A 4 -46.09 -7.12 35.21
CA ASP A 4 -44.95 -8.04 35.23
C ASP A 4 -43.96 -7.58 34.14
N ASP A 5 -43.03 -6.71 34.51
CA ASP A 5 -41.82 -6.42 33.73
C ASP A 5 -40.91 -7.64 33.80
N GLN A 6 -41.26 -8.63 32.98
CA GLN A 6 -40.50 -9.83 32.73
C GLN A 6 -39.22 -9.44 31.98
N HIS A 7 -38.23 -9.01 32.77
CA HIS A 7 -36.86 -8.77 32.34
C HIS A 7 -36.24 -10.13 32.02
N ASP A 8 -36.43 -10.55 30.76
CA ASP A 8 -35.80 -11.71 30.14
C ASP A 8 -34.28 -11.45 30.06
N THR A 9 -33.64 -11.54 31.22
CA THR A 9 -32.20 -11.68 31.38
C THR A 9 -31.87 -13.08 30.91
N ASN A 10 -31.89 -13.27 29.59
CA ASN A 10 -31.42 -14.48 28.95
C ASN A 10 -29.98 -14.67 29.41
N PRO A 11 -29.71 -15.58 30.37
CA PRO A 11 -28.40 -15.74 30.93
C PRO A 11 -27.60 -16.31 29.79
N SER A 12 -26.62 -15.54 29.32
CA SER A 12 -25.72 -15.93 28.26
C SER A 12 -25.24 -17.34 28.56
N ASP A 13 -25.77 -18.25 27.76
CA ASP A 13 -25.61 -19.69 27.83
C ASP A 13 -24.19 -20.02 28.28
N GLY A 14 -24.06 -20.63 29.47
CA GLY A 14 -22.81 -21.20 30.00
C GLY A 14 -22.36 -22.41 29.18
N ARG A 15 -22.47 -22.31 27.85
CA ARG A 15 -22.07 -23.32 26.89
C ARG A 15 -20.55 -23.37 26.95
N ALA A 16 -20.04 -24.40 27.62
CA ALA A 16 -18.61 -24.67 27.65
C ALA A 16 -18.09 -24.65 26.20
N VAL A 17 -17.18 -23.71 25.92
CA VAL A 17 -16.56 -23.58 24.59
C VAL A 17 -15.93 -24.91 24.26
N THR A 18 -16.50 -25.63 23.29
CA THR A 18 -15.96 -26.92 22.94
C THR A 18 -14.69 -26.72 22.11
N PRO A 19 -13.76 -27.69 22.12
CA PRO A 19 -12.61 -27.66 21.22
C PRO A 19 -13.01 -27.52 19.73
N ALA A 20 -14.21 -27.98 19.36
CA ALA A 20 -14.77 -27.81 18.03
C ALA A 20 -15.16 -26.35 17.75
N ASP A 21 -15.79 -25.66 18.70
CA ASP A 21 -16.16 -24.24 18.58
C ASP A 21 -14.92 -23.35 18.49
N ALA A 22 -13.87 -23.67 19.26
CA ALA A 22 -12.60 -22.96 19.20
C ALA A 22 -11.91 -23.13 17.82
N ARG A 23 -11.96 -24.33 17.23
CA ARG A 23 -11.43 -24.58 15.88
C ARG A 23 -12.24 -23.83 14.81
N ALA A 24 -13.57 -23.87 14.91
CA ALA A 24 -14.45 -23.15 13.99
C ALA A 24 -14.21 -21.62 14.05
N ALA A 25 -14.01 -21.06 15.25
CA ALA A 25 -13.69 -19.65 15.42
C ALA A 25 -12.31 -19.29 14.83
N LEU A 26 -11.30 -20.14 15.03
CA LEU A 26 -9.97 -19.94 14.44
C LEU A 26 -10.00 -20.00 12.91
N ASP A 27 -10.79 -20.92 12.34
CA ASP A 27 -10.94 -21.04 10.90
C ASP A 27 -11.71 -19.86 10.30
N ASP A 28 -12.73 -19.34 11.00
CA ASP A 28 -13.41 -18.10 10.55
C ASP A 28 -12.46 -16.89 10.59
N ILE A 29 -11.67 -16.74 11.66
CA ILE A 29 -10.66 -15.68 11.75
C ILE A 29 -9.64 -15.81 10.61
N ARG A 30 -9.17 -17.02 10.30
CA ARG A 30 -8.25 -17.28 9.18
C ARG A 30 -8.86 -16.88 7.84
N ARG A 31 -10.11 -17.31 7.58
CA ARG A 31 -10.83 -16.99 6.35
C ARG A 31 -11.00 -15.48 6.18
N ARG A 32 -11.31 -14.76 7.25
CA ARG A 32 -11.41 -13.29 7.23
C ARG A 32 -10.05 -12.62 6.99
N GLN A 33 -8.96 -13.15 7.54
CA GLN A 33 -7.60 -12.63 7.27
C GLN A 33 -7.21 -12.80 5.80
N GLU A 34 -7.55 -13.93 5.17
CA GLU A 34 -7.30 -14.17 3.75
C GLU A 34 -8.09 -13.22 2.84
N GLN A 35 -9.38 -13.04 3.13
CA GLN A 35 -10.24 -12.08 2.42
C GLN A 35 -9.72 -10.64 2.57
N SER A 36 -9.24 -10.28 3.77
CA SER A 36 -8.66 -8.97 4.04
C SER A 36 -7.37 -8.76 3.24
N GLY A 37 -6.45 -9.73 3.26
CA GLY A 37 -5.17 -9.62 2.55
C GLY A 37 -5.31 -9.57 1.04
N THR A 38 -6.26 -10.30 0.46
CA THR A 38 -6.56 -10.23 -0.97
C THR A 38 -7.20 -8.89 -1.36
N ALA A 39 -8.10 -8.35 -0.54
CA ALA A 39 -8.69 -7.03 -0.75
C ALA A 39 -7.63 -5.90 -0.69
N GLU A 40 -6.73 -5.97 0.28
CA GLU A 40 -5.63 -4.99 0.44
C GLU A 40 -4.69 -4.99 -0.77
N LEU A 41 -4.28 -6.17 -1.26
CA LEU A 41 -3.45 -6.28 -2.46
C LEU A 41 -4.16 -5.72 -3.70
N ASN A 42 -5.45 -6.00 -3.88
CA ASN A 42 -6.22 -5.50 -5.01
C ASN A 42 -6.40 -3.98 -4.96
N PHE A 43 -6.58 -3.40 -3.77
CA PHE A 43 -6.64 -1.95 -3.60
C PHE A 43 -5.28 -1.30 -3.90
N GLY A 44 -4.18 -1.85 -3.36
CA GLY A 44 -2.81 -1.35 -3.57
C GLY A 44 -2.35 -1.45 -5.03
N LEU A 45 -2.75 -2.51 -5.74
CA LEU A 45 -2.45 -2.73 -7.16
C LEU A 45 -3.52 -2.18 -8.11
N SER A 46 -4.55 -1.50 -7.59
CA SER A 46 -5.55 -0.86 -8.44
C SER A 46 -4.87 0.15 -9.36
N ARG A 47 -5.38 0.29 -10.60
CA ARG A 47 -4.84 1.25 -11.58
C ARG A 47 -4.79 2.66 -11.00
N ALA A 48 -5.83 3.05 -10.26
CA ALA A 48 -5.87 4.33 -9.58
C ALA A 48 -4.77 4.47 -8.51
N SER A 49 -4.44 3.41 -7.76
CA SER A 49 -3.37 3.44 -6.75
C SER A 49 -2.02 3.63 -7.40
N LEU A 50 -1.75 2.82 -8.43
CA LEU A 50 -0.51 2.86 -9.19
C LEU A 50 -0.34 4.21 -9.90
N ALA A 51 -1.41 4.75 -10.48
CA ALA A 51 -1.39 6.06 -11.13
C ALA A 51 -1.10 7.19 -10.12
N THR A 52 -1.75 7.20 -8.95
CA THR A 52 -1.47 8.20 -7.91
C THR A 52 -0.02 8.10 -7.41
N ALA A 53 0.47 6.89 -7.15
CA ALA A 53 1.85 6.69 -6.70
C ALA A 53 2.88 7.06 -7.77
N ALA A 54 2.61 6.72 -9.03
CA ALA A 54 3.45 7.09 -10.17
C ALA A 54 3.50 8.61 -10.35
N LEU A 55 2.36 9.29 -10.25
CA LEU A 55 2.27 10.74 -10.34
C LEU A 55 3.05 11.41 -9.20
N LEU A 56 2.93 10.89 -7.97
CA LEU A 56 3.71 11.36 -6.82
C LEU A 56 5.21 11.34 -7.14
N LEU A 57 5.68 10.17 -7.53
CA LEU A 57 7.09 9.92 -7.75
C LEU A 57 7.63 10.75 -8.92
N PHE A 58 6.85 10.84 -10.00
CA PHE A 58 7.20 11.64 -11.16
C PHE A 58 7.34 13.12 -10.80
N VAL A 59 6.34 13.70 -10.14
CA VAL A 59 6.36 15.13 -9.76
C VAL A 59 7.51 15.41 -8.78
N SER A 60 7.76 14.53 -7.82
CA SER A 60 8.87 14.67 -6.87
C SER A 60 10.26 14.59 -7.51
N PHE A 61 10.41 13.94 -8.66
CA PHE A 61 11.69 13.83 -9.36
C PHE A 61 11.84 14.86 -10.48
N ALA A 62 10.77 15.18 -11.19
CA ALA A 62 10.77 16.23 -12.21
C ALA A 62 11.00 17.63 -11.59
N SER A 63 10.69 17.80 -10.30
CA SER A 63 10.94 19.04 -9.57
C SER A 63 12.39 19.50 -9.56
N PHE A 64 13.35 18.59 -9.74
CA PHE A 64 14.77 18.91 -9.75
C PHE A 64 15.20 19.72 -10.98
N ASP A 65 14.43 19.69 -12.06
CA ASP A 65 14.71 20.48 -13.27
C ASP A 65 14.06 21.87 -13.23
N LEU A 66 13.24 22.20 -12.21
CA LEU A 66 12.60 23.50 -12.13
C LEU A 66 13.59 24.57 -11.63
N PRO A 67 13.66 25.75 -12.28
CA PRO A 67 14.51 26.85 -11.81
C PRO A 67 14.02 27.37 -10.45
N ASN A 68 14.94 27.76 -9.57
CA ASN A 68 14.64 28.37 -8.27
C ASN A 68 13.78 29.65 -8.47
N PRO A 69 12.69 29.92 -7.71
CA PRO A 69 12.34 29.44 -6.36
C PRO A 69 11.46 28.18 -6.30
N TRP A 70 11.12 27.58 -7.44
CA TRP A 70 10.09 26.54 -7.53
C TRP A 70 10.46 25.21 -6.86
N GLY A 71 11.74 24.98 -6.56
CA GLY A 71 12.20 23.80 -5.81
C GLY A 71 11.52 23.65 -4.44
N GLY A 72 11.15 24.77 -3.79
CA GLY A 72 10.35 24.76 -2.56
C GLY A 72 8.84 24.63 -2.81
N ALA A 73 8.34 25.16 -3.93
CA ALA A 73 6.92 25.12 -4.26
C ALA A 73 6.39 23.71 -4.51
N ILE A 74 7.26 22.76 -4.92
CA ILE A 74 6.90 21.34 -5.06
C ILE A 74 6.60 20.64 -3.72
N LEU A 75 7.05 21.18 -2.59
CA LEU A 75 6.73 20.61 -1.28
C LEU A 75 5.22 20.57 -1.04
N LEU A 76 4.46 21.55 -1.51
CA LEU A 76 3.00 21.59 -1.37
C LEU A 76 2.29 20.46 -2.15
N PRO A 77 2.50 20.28 -3.47
CA PRO A 77 1.95 19.15 -4.20
C PRO A 77 2.48 17.81 -3.69
N GLY A 78 3.76 17.71 -3.31
CA GLY A 78 4.31 16.49 -2.71
C GLY A 78 3.60 16.12 -1.40
N LEU A 79 3.41 17.10 -0.51
CA LEU A 79 2.69 16.93 0.76
C LEU A 79 1.21 16.63 0.53
N LEU A 80 0.55 17.32 -0.41
CA LEU A 80 -0.84 17.08 -0.81
C LEU A 80 -1.01 15.64 -1.30
N LEU A 81 -0.04 15.12 -2.03
CA LEU A 81 -0.17 13.86 -2.72
C LEU A 81 0.26 12.69 -1.82
N VAL A 82 1.17 12.92 -0.87
CA VAL A 82 1.34 12.09 0.34
C VAL A 82 0.06 12.08 1.17
N ALA A 83 -0.56 13.24 1.41
CA ALA A 83 -1.80 13.35 2.16
C ALA A 83 -2.94 12.59 1.46
N VAL A 84 -3.08 12.69 0.14
CA VAL A 84 -4.03 11.90 -0.65
C VAL A 84 -3.73 10.40 -0.53
N LEU A 85 -2.47 9.99 -0.58
CA LEU A 85 -2.07 8.60 -0.43
C LEU A 85 -2.43 8.07 0.96
N VAL A 86 -2.13 8.84 2.01
CA VAL A 86 -2.49 8.54 3.40
C VAL A 86 -4.01 8.49 3.54
N LEU A 87 -4.74 9.48 3.03
CA LEU A 87 -6.20 9.58 3.12
C LEU A 87 -6.89 8.42 2.39
N ARG A 88 -6.40 8.03 1.20
CA ARG A 88 -6.89 6.84 0.50
C ARG A 88 -6.59 5.57 1.25
N HIS A 89 -5.42 5.49 1.88
CA HIS A 89 -5.04 4.31 2.63
C HIS A 89 -5.81 4.21 3.96
N THR A 90 -6.11 5.34 4.61
CA THR A 90 -6.88 5.39 5.86
C THR A 90 -8.38 5.28 5.66
N HIS A 91 -8.95 5.81 4.57
CA HIS A 91 -10.40 5.82 4.32
C HIS A 91 -10.87 4.85 3.24
N GLY A 92 -9.97 4.36 2.37
CA GLY A 92 -10.32 3.51 1.22
C GLY A 92 -9.99 2.02 1.41
N ALA A 93 -9.23 1.64 2.43
CA ALA A 93 -8.96 0.23 2.73
C ALA A 93 -10.16 -0.36 3.50
N PRO A 94 -10.93 -1.31 2.92
CA PRO A 94 -12.09 -1.91 3.58
C PRO A 94 -11.74 -2.69 4.84
N VAL A 95 -10.45 -3.00 5.06
CA VAL A 95 -9.94 -3.61 6.30
C VAL A 95 -8.63 -2.93 6.68
N ARG A 96 -8.60 -2.31 7.86
CA ARG A 96 -7.47 -1.52 8.36
C ARG A 96 -6.43 -2.43 9.00
N ASN A 97 -5.62 -3.10 8.18
CA ASN A 97 -4.42 -3.79 8.69
C ASN A 97 -3.32 -2.75 8.92
N ARG A 98 -2.77 -2.70 10.14
CA ARG A 98 -1.54 -1.95 10.39
C ARG A 98 -0.45 -2.56 9.51
N PRO A 99 0.27 -1.77 8.69
CA PRO A 99 1.39 -2.30 7.92
C PRO A 99 2.40 -2.88 8.90
N GLY A 100 2.64 -4.20 8.80
CA GLY A 100 3.63 -4.85 9.64
C GLY A 100 5.01 -4.24 9.41
N THR A 101 5.88 -4.21 10.43
CA THR A 101 7.23 -3.60 10.38
C THR A 101 8.02 -4.06 9.16
N ARG A 102 7.87 -5.32 8.75
CA ARG A 102 8.50 -5.89 7.55
C ARG A 102 8.01 -5.23 6.26
N ALA A 103 6.73 -4.93 6.14
CA ALA A 103 6.17 -4.27 4.96
C ALA A 103 6.71 -2.84 4.85
N VAL A 104 6.80 -2.12 5.98
CA VAL A 104 7.41 -0.78 6.05
C VAL A 104 8.88 -0.82 5.64
N LEU A 105 9.67 -1.76 6.18
CA LEU A 105 11.07 -1.94 5.82
C LEU A 105 11.27 -2.25 4.34
N ILE A 106 10.47 -3.14 3.76
CA ILE A 106 10.52 -3.44 2.33
C ILE A 106 10.18 -2.19 1.52
N GLY A 107 9.14 -1.45 1.91
CA GLY A 107 8.79 -0.17 1.27
C GLY A 107 9.95 0.82 1.29
N LEU A 108 10.61 0.96 2.43
CA LEU A 108 11.77 1.84 2.60
C LEU A 108 12.95 1.42 1.71
N VAL A 109 13.30 0.13 1.72
CA VAL A 109 14.39 -0.40 0.90
C VAL A 109 14.10 -0.22 -0.59
N CYS A 110 12.89 -0.53 -1.04
CA CYS A 110 12.47 -0.29 -2.42
C CYS A 110 12.51 1.19 -2.80
N GLY A 111 12.08 2.08 -1.89
CA GLY A 111 12.14 3.53 -2.10
C GLY A 111 13.57 4.03 -2.25
N LEU A 112 14.47 3.61 -1.36
CA LEU A 112 15.90 3.97 -1.42
C LEU A 112 16.58 3.43 -2.68
N ALA A 113 16.29 2.19 -3.06
CA ALA A 113 16.80 1.60 -4.29
C ALA A 113 16.31 2.37 -5.53
N GLY A 114 15.03 2.71 -5.58
CA GLY A 114 14.46 3.53 -6.66
C GLY A 114 15.10 4.91 -6.76
N TYR A 115 15.33 5.56 -5.62
CA TYR A 115 16.03 6.85 -5.55
C TYR A 115 17.48 6.76 -6.03
N ALA A 116 18.21 5.71 -5.63
CA ALA A 116 19.58 5.48 -6.09
C ALA A 116 19.64 5.29 -7.62
N VAL A 117 18.74 4.50 -8.19
CA VAL A 117 18.63 4.31 -9.64
C VAL A 117 18.33 5.63 -10.35
N PHE A 118 17.38 6.42 -9.83
CA PHE A 118 17.07 7.74 -10.35
C PHE A 118 18.31 8.65 -10.38
N ARG A 119 19.08 8.71 -9.29
CA ARG A 119 20.28 9.56 -9.23
C ARG A 119 21.35 9.15 -10.23
N VAL A 120 21.62 7.85 -10.36
CA VAL A 120 22.60 7.34 -11.33
C VAL A 120 22.16 7.67 -12.75
N LEU A 121 20.88 7.48 -13.06
CA LEU A 121 20.34 7.76 -14.39
C LEU A 121 20.36 9.25 -14.71
N ALA A 122 19.95 10.11 -13.77
CA ALA A 122 19.99 11.57 -13.94
C ALA A 122 21.43 12.08 -14.11
N ALA A 123 22.41 11.52 -13.39
CA ALA A 123 23.81 11.86 -13.56
C ALA A 123 24.34 11.45 -14.94
N ALA A 124 23.99 10.24 -15.41
CA ALA A 124 24.36 9.76 -16.73
C ALA A 124 23.76 10.63 -17.86
N LEU A 125 22.49 11.02 -17.74
CA LEU A 125 21.80 11.89 -18.70
C LEU A 125 22.39 13.30 -18.69
N SER A 126 22.69 13.85 -17.51
CA SER A 126 23.38 15.13 -17.37
C SER A 126 24.76 15.10 -18.05
N ALA A 127 25.54 14.05 -17.83
CA ALA A 127 26.85 13.87 -18.47
C ALA A 127 26.74 13.72 -20.00
N GLY A 128 25.64 13.17 -20.49
CA GLY A 128 25.32 13.07 -21.91
C GLY A 128 24.79 14.36 -22.55
N GLY A 129 24.69 15.47 -21.80
CA GLY A 129 24.21 16.76 -22.31
C GLY A 129 22.70 16.80 -22.58
N VAL A 130 21.92 15.91 -21.97
CA VAL A 130 20.48 15.84 -22.17
C VAL A 130 19.81 17.04 -21.49
N PRO A 131 18.98 17.83 -22.21
CA PRO A 131 18.17 18.86 -21.57
C PRO A 131 17.13 18.19 -20.66
N VAL A 132 16.89 18.75 -19.47
CA VAL A 132 16.01 18.20 -18.42
C VAL A 132 16.28 16.73 -18.04
N PRO A 133 17.49 16.44 -17.52
CA PRO A 133 17.93 15.08 -17.24
C PRO A 133 17.13 14.41 -16.11
N HIS A 134 16.63 15.17 -15.14
CA HIS A 134 15.87 14.60 -14.01
C HIS A 134 14.45 14.20 -14.45
N THR A 135 13.82 14.97 -15.33
CA THR A 135 12.49 14.68 -15.88
C THR A 135 12.50 13.38 -16.68
N ILE A 136 13.53 13.20 -17.52
CA ILE A 136 13.67 11.97 -18.32
C ILE A 136 14.01 10.77 -17.43
N ALA A 137 14.91 10.94 -16.45
CA ALA A 137 15.18 9.89 -15.47
C ALA A 137 13.93 9.51 -14.67
N ALA A 138 13.13 10.50 -14.26
CA ALA A 138 11.86 10.29 -13.56
C ALA A 138 10.89 9.48 -14.40
N ALA A 139 10.69 9.86 -15.67
CA ALA A 139 9.81 9.16 -16.59
C ALA A 139 10.24 7.70 -16.79
N ALA A 140 11.56 7.45 -16.94
CA ALA A 140 12.11 6.11 -17.09
C ALA A 140 11.86 5.24 -15.84
N VAL A 141 12.15 5.77 -14.65
CA VAL A 141 11.95 5.04 -13.38
C VAL A 141 10.48 4.76 -13.13
N VAL A 142 9.61 5.76 -13.32
CA VAL A 142 8.16 5.61 -13.13
C VAL A 142 7.57 4.65 -14.15
N GLY A 143 7.98 4.75 -15.41
CA GLY A 143 7.57 3.82 -16.47
C GLY A 143 7.99 2.38 -16.17
N ALA A 144 9.23 2.17 -15.73
CA ALA A 144 9.71 0.85 -15.32
C ALA A 144 8.91 0.27 -14.14
N CYS A 145 8.59 1.09 -13.13
CA CYS A 145 7.75 0.69 -12.00
C CYS A 145 6.33 0.29 -12.44
N LEU A 146 5.71 1.06 -13.34
CA LEU A 146 4.38 0.75 -13.88
C LEU A 146 4.38 -0.53 -14.71
N LEU A 147 5.42 -0.76 -15.52
CA LEU A 147 5.59 -1.99 -16.31
C LEU A 147 5.86 -3.22 -15.42
N ALA A 148 6.54 -3.02 -14.29
CA ALA A 148 6.82 -4.09 -13.33
C ALA A 148 5.62 -4.43 -12.43
N ALA A 149 4.70 -3.48 -12.20
CA ALA A 149 3.59 -3.62 -11.27
C ALA A 149 2.70 -4.87 -11.50
N PRO A 150 2.32 -5.25 -12.75
CA PRO A 150 1.56 -6.47 -12.99
C PRO A 150 2.31 -7.75 -12.59
N ARG A 151 3.63 -7.82 -12.86
CA ARG A 151 4.46 -8.95 -12.46
C ARG A 151 4.62 -9.02 -10.95
N ALA A 152 4.90 -7.89 -10.30
CA ALA A 152 4.98 -7.82 -8.84
C ALA A 152 3.66 -8.24 -8.18
N GLY A 153 2.53 -7.83 -8.75
CA GLY A 153 1.20 -8.24 -8.28
C GLY A 153 0.93 -9.74 -8.40
N ARG A 154 1.40 -10.39 -9.48
CA ARG A 154 1.32 -11.85 -9.62
C ARG A 154 2.14 -12.56 -8.54
N ILE A 155 3.40 -12.17 -8.36
CA ILE A 155 4.30 -12.77 -7.35
C ILE A 155 3.73 -12.58 -5.94
N ALA A 156 3.16 -11.42 -5.65
CA ALA A 156 2.53 -11.16 -4.35
C ALA A 156 1.32 -12.09 -4.09
N ARG A 157 0.49 -12.33 -5.11
CA ARG A 157 -0.65 -13.27 -5.03
C ARG A 157 -0.19 -14.71 -4.87
N GLU A 158 0.85 -15.13 -5.58
CA GLU A 158 1.44 -16.47 -5.47
C GLU A 158 2.01 -16.70 -4.07
N ARG A 159 2.76 -15.73 -3.52
CA ARG A 159 3.26 -15.80 -2.13
C ARG A 159 2.15 -15.80 -1.09
N LEU A 160 1.05 -15.10 -1.34
CA LEU A 160 -0.13 -15.14 -0.46
C LEU A 160 -0.73 -16.56 -0.44
N ARG A 161 -0.87 -17.20 -1.62
CA ARG A 161 -1.35 -18.58 -1.75
C ARG A 161 -0.42 -19.60 -1.09
N GLU A 162 0.89 -19.45 -1.24
CA GLU A 162 1.86 -20.36 -0.60
C GLU A 162 1.85 -20.27 0.93
N ARG A 163 1.64 -19.06 1.50
CA ARG A 163 1.50 -18.91 2.95
C ARG A 163 0.27 -19.61 3.49
N VAL A 164 -0.78 -19.70 2.68
CA VAL A 164 -2.01 -20.44 3.00
C VAL A 164 -1.78 -21.95 2.89
N GLY A 165 -1.05 -22.43 1.88
CA GLY A 165 -0.82 -23.86 1.66
C GLY A 165 0.23 -24.54 2.56
N ARG A 166 1.10 -23.78 3.24
CA ARG A 166 2.18 -24.32 4.10
C ARG A 166 1.83 -24.40 5.60
N ARG A 167 0.59 -24.10 6.03
CA ARG A 167 0.19 -24.03 7.45
C ARG A 167 -1.10 -24.77 7.72
#